data_AF-A0A7K2JVN9-F1
#
_entry.id   AF-A0A7K2JVN9-F1
#
_cell.length_a   1.000
_cell.length_b   1.000
_cell.length_c   1.000
_cell.angle_alpha   90.00
_cell.angle_beta   90.00
_cell.angle_gamma   90.00
#
_symmetry.space_group_name_H-M   'P 1'
#
loop_
_entity.id
_entity.type
_entity.pdbx_description
1 polymer ?
#
loop_
_entity_poly.entity_id
_entity_poly.type
_entity_poly.pdbx_seq_one_letter_code
_entity_poly.pdbx_strand_id
1 'polypeptide(L)'
;PPEPPLPPDTRVLLARGPFTVAGETAVLREHRIDVLVTKDSGGAATAAKLTAARDLALPVVVVRRPPPPEGVPVVPDVPGVLERLGLGGHPDCAPGLGGR
;
A
#
# COMPACT_ATOMS: atom_id res chain seq x y z
N PRO A 1 -6.86 15.36 -4.17
CA PRO A 1 -7.53 14.75 -5.34
C PRO A 1 -6.73 15.13 -6.61
N PRO A 2 -6.87 14.41 -7.74
CA PRO A 2 -6.20 14.82 -8.98
C PRO A 2 -6.77 16.15 -9.50
N GLU A 3 -5.94 16.95 -10.16
CA GLU A 3 -6.31 18.25 -10.73
C GLU A 3 -6.82 18.08 -12.19
N PRO A 4 -7.75 18.94 -12.65
CA PRO A 4 -8.24 18.89 -14.03
C PRO A 4 -7.19 19.37 -15.06
N PRO A 5 -7.33 19.01 -16.35
CA PRO A 5 -8.44 18.24 -16.91
C PRO A 5 -8.33 16.75 -16.63
N LEU A 6 -9.46 16.16 -16.25
CA LEU A 6 -9.61 14.70 -16.13
C LEU A 6 -10.31 14.18 -17.39
N PRO A 7 -10.14 12.89 -17.73
CA PRO A 7 -11.01 12.24 -18.71
C PRO A 7 -12.49 12.46 -18.36
N PRO A 8 -13.38 12.60 -19.37
CA PRO A 8 -14.77 13.00 -19.16
C PRO A 8 -15.54 12.07 -18.21
N ASP A 9 -15.24 10.76 -18.23
CA ASP A 9 -15.90 9.75 -17.40
C ASP A 9 -15.05 9.34 -16.19
N THR A 10 -14.73 10.31 -15.32
CA THR A 10 -13.93 10.07 -14.12
C THR A 10 -14.77 10.16 -12.85
N ARG A 11 -14.74 9.10 -12.04
CA ARG A 11 -15.26 9.10 -10.66
C ARG A 11 -14.11 9.03 -9.66
N VAL A 12 -13.98 10.05 -8.81
CA VAL A 12 -12.98 10.07 -7.73
C VAL A 12 -13.63 9.60 -6.43
N LEU A 13 -13.09 8.52 -5.85
CA LEU A 13 -13.46 8.03 -4.52
C LEU A 13 -12.36 8.44 -3.53
N LEU A 14 -12.73 9.18 -2.48
CA LEU A 14 -11.80 9.58 -1.43
C LEU A 14 -11.95 8.63 -0.24
N ALA A 15 -10.90 7.87 0.06
CA ALA A 15 -10.88 6.94 1.18
C ALA A 15 -9.45 6.83 1.77
N ARG A 16 -9.36 6.39 3.02
CA ARG A 16 -8.09 6.09 3.70
C ARG A 16 -8.16 4.70 4.29
N GLY A 17 -7.11 3.92 4.07
CA GLY A 17 -6.99 2.56 4.57
C GLY A 17 -6.75 2.47 6.08
N PRO A 18 -6.59 1.24 6.60
CA PRO A 18 -6.42 0.00 5.83
C PRO A 18 -7.69 -0.42 5.09
N PHE A 19 -7.52 -0.87 3.84
CA PHE A 19 -8.62 -1.40 3.04
C PHE A 19 -8.79 -2.90 3.29
N THR A 20 -10.03 -3.38 3.20
CA THR A 20 -10.35 -4.81 3.34
C THR A 20 -10.66 -5.42 1.99
N VAL A 21 -10.45 -6.73 1.84
CA VAL A 21 -10.80 -7.44 0.59
C VAL A 21 -12.28 -7.25 0.26
N ALA A 22 -13.17 -7.42 1.25
CA ALA A 22 -14.61 -7.23 1.04
C ALA A 22 -14.97 -5.82 0.58
N GLY A 23 -14.34 -4.79 1.15
CA GLY A 23 -14.54 -3.40 0.72
C GLY A 23 -14.06 -3.15 -0.71
N GLU A 24 -12.89 -3.65 -1.05
CA GLU A 24 -12.34 -3.57 -2.42
C GLU A 24 -13.23 -4.34 -3.42
N THR A 25 -13.69 -5.55 -3.08
CA THR A 25 -14.63 -6.33 -3.91
C THR A 25 -15.93 -5.57 -4.14
N ALA A 26 -16.47 -4.89 -3.12
CA ALA A 26 -17.67 -4.08 -3.26
C ALA A 26 -17.47 -2.93 -4.25
N VAL A 27 -16.38 -2.17 -4.13
CA VAL A 27 -16.02 -1.07 -5.05
C VAL A 27 -15.86 -1.58 -6.48
N LEU A 28 -15.12 -2.68 -6.68
CA LEU A 28 -14.89 -3.26 -8.00
C LEU A 28 -16.20 -3.71 -8.67
N ARG A 29 -17.15 -4.27 -7.90
CA ARG A 29 -18.47 -4.69 -8.41
C ARG A 29 -19.41 -3.52 -8.66
N GLU A 30 -19.53 -2.60 -7.70
CA GLU A 30 -20.43 -1.44 -7.78
C GLU A 30 -20.14 -0.59 -9.02
N HIS A 31 -18.85 -0.36 -9.30
CA HIS A 31 -18.42 0.42 -10.45
C HIS A 31 -18.17 -0.42 -11.71
N ARG A 32 -18.46 -1.74 -11.67
CA ARG A 32 -18.29 -2.67 -12.79
C ARG A 32 -16.91 -2.54 -13.43
N ILE A 33 -15.87 -2.60 -12.60
CA ILE A 33 -14.49 -2.45 -13.04
C ILE A 33 -14.04 -3.65 -13.85
N ASP A 34 -13.57 -3.41 -15.08
CA ASP A 34 -13.07 -4.46 -15.97
C ASP A 34 -11.55 -4.70 -15.83
N VAL A 35 -10.79 -3.68 -15.39
CA VAL A 35 -9.32 -3.74 -15.25
C VAL A 35 -8.88 -2.95 -14.03
N LEU A 36 -8.00 -3.54 -13.22
CA LEU A 36 -7.33 -2.83 -12.11
C LEU A 36 -5.96 -2.33 -12.55
N VAL A 37 -5.74 -1.01 -12.54
CA VAL A 37 -4.41 -0.41 -12.69
C VAL A 37 -3.88 0.00 -11.32
N THR A 38 -2.67 -0.43 -10.96
CA THR A 38 -2.08 -0.07 -9.67
C THR A 38 -0.57 0.06 -9.71
N LYS A 39 0.02 0.77 -8.75
CA LYS A 39 1.49 0.86 -8.61
C LYS A 39 2.00 -0.24 -7.69
N ASP A 40 3.22 -0.71 -7.94
CA ASP A 40 4.02 -1.55 -7.05
C ASP A 40 4.52 -0.76 -5.82
N SER A 41 3.58 -0.37 -4.95
CA SER A 41 3.87 0.38 -3.72
C SER A 41 4.47 -0.49 -2.60
N GLY A 42 4.37 -1.83 -2.71
CA GLY A 42 4.77 -2.77 -1.66
C GLY A 42 3.90 -2.70 -0.40
N GLY A 43 4.20 -3.57 0.57
CA GLY A 43 3.58 -3.59 1.90
C GLY A 43 2.22 -4.29 1.98
N ALA A 44 1.96 -4.95 3.12
CA ALA A 44 0.76 -5.74 3.38
C ALA A 44 -0.55 -4.95 3.23
N ALA A 45 -0.53 -3.64 3.51
CA ALA A 45 -1.69 -2.76 3.40
C ALA A 45 -2.21 -2.58 1.96
N THR A 46 -1.45 -2.98 0.94
CA THR A 46 -1.86 -2.86 -0.48
C THR A 46 -2.38 -4.16 -1.08
N ALA A 47 -2.41 -5.25 -0.29
CA ALA A 47 -2.80 -6.57 -0.78
C ALA A 47 -4.31 -6.70 -1.07
N ALA A 48 -5.17 -5.98 -0.34
CA ALA A 48 -6.62 -6.16 -0.39
C ALA A 48 -7.21 -6.04 -1.80
N LYS A 49 -6.85 -4.98 -2.54
CA LYS A 49 -7.30 -4.76 -3.93
C LYS A 49 -6.81 -5.83 -4.91
N LEU A 50 -5.60 -6.35 -4.69
CA LEU A 50 -5.02 -7.39 -5.54
C LEU A 50 -5.69 -8.74 -5.28
N THR A 51 -6.02 -9.05 -4.03
CA THR A 51 -6.82 -10.22 -3.68
C THR A 51 -8.21 -10.12 -4.29
N ALA A 52 -8.92 -8.99 -4.08
CA ALA A 52 -10.25 -8.77 -4.63
C ALA A 52 -10.28 -8.88 -6.16
N ALA A 53 -9.29 -8.29 -6.86
CA ALA A 53 -9.18 -8.41 -8.31
C ALA A 53 -8.93 -9.85 -8.77
N ARG A 54 -8.08 -10.62 -8.06
CA ARG A 54 -7.87 -12.05 -8.36
C ARG A 54 -9.14 -12.87 -8.16
N ASP A 55 -9.87 -12.65 -7.07
CA ASP A 55 -11.11 -13.39 -6.77
C ASP A 55 -12.21 -13.11 -7.81
N LEU A 56 -12.18 -11.91 -8.42
CA LEU A 56 -13.08 -11.51 -9.51
C LEU A 56 -12.52 -11.83 -10.90
N ALA A 57 -11.35 -12.49 -10.99
CA ALA A 57 -10.65 -12.79 -12.24
C ALA A 57 -10.40 -11.55 -13.14
N LEU A 58 -10.19 -10.38 -12.54
CA LEU A 58 -9.92 -9.15 -13.27
C LEU A 58 -8.44 -9.09 -13.72
N PRO A 59 -8.16 -8.67 -14.97
CA PRO A 59 -6.83 -8.27 -15.39
C PRO A 59 -6.26 -7.17 -14.48
N VAL A 60 -4.99 -7.31 -14.11
CA VAL A 60 -4.27 -6.33 -13.28
C VAL A 60 -3.05 -5.81 -14.04
N VAL A 61 -3.00 -4.49 -14.24
CA VAL A 61 -1.83 -3.79 -14.76
C VAL A 61 -1.06 -3.18 -13.60
N VAL A 62 0.17 -3.66 -13.38
CA VAL A 62 1.05 -3.15 -12.32
C VAL A 62 2.11 -2.24 -12.90
N VAL A 63 2.09 -0.97 -12.50
CA VAL A 63 3.17 -0.01 -12.76
C VAL A 63 4.35 -0.36 -11.86
N ARG A 64 5.45 -0.81 -12.47
CA ARG A 64 6.68 -1.20 -11.78
C ARG A 64 7.28 -0.04 -10.99
N ARG A 65 7.89 -0.36 -9.85
CA ARG A 65 8.68 0.61 -9.09
C ARG A 65 9.92 1.03 -9.91
N PRO A 66 10.19 2.33 -10.10
CA PRO A 66 11.43 2.80 -10.69
C PRO A 66 12.65 2.38 -9.84
N PRO A 67 13.85 2.21 -10.43
CA PRO A 67 15.06 1.96 -9.66
C PRO A 67 15.35 3.13 -8.69
N PRO A 68 16.01 2.86 -7.54
CA PRO A 68 16.47 3.93 -6.67
C PRO A 68 17.55 4.78 -7.36
N PRO A 69 17.76 6.04 -6.94
CA PRO A 69 18.86 6.85 -7.45
C PRO A 69 20.23 6.20 -7.19
N GLU A 70 21.19 6.46 -8.07
CA GLU A 70 22.55 5.93 -7.92
C GLU A 70 23.20 6.38 -6.62
N GLY A 71 23.96 5.47 -5.99
CA GLY A 71 24.67 5.74 -4.73
C GLY A 71 23.79 5.87 -3.50
N VAL A 72 22.45 5.79 -3.62
CA VAL A 72 21.53 5.86 -2.48
C VAL A 72 21.30 4.45 -1.91
N PRO A 73 21.74 4.16 -0.67
CA PRO A 73 21.60 2.83 -0.13
C PRO A 73 20.16 2.55 0.29
N VAL A 74 19.66 1.35 -0.06
CA VAL A 74 18.31 0.91 0.26
C VAL A 74 18.36 -0.11 1.39
N VAL A 75 17.50 0.06 2.38
CA VAL A 75 17.24 -0.93 3.44
C VAL A 75 15.81 -1.45 3.28
N PRO A 76 15.57 -2.76 3.41
CA PRO A 76 14.30 -3.38 3.00
C PRO A 76 13.18 -3.23 4.04
N ASP A 77 13.52 -2.87 5.27
CA ASP A 77 12.61 -2.90 6.42
C ASP A 77 12.99 -1.87 7.49
N VAL A 78 12.11 -1.75 8.49
CA VAL A 78 12.27 -0.82 9.62
C VAL A 78 13.49 -1.18 10.48
N PRO A 79 13.74 -2.45 10.86
CA PRO A 79 14.94 -2.81 11.61
C PRO A 79 16.25 -2.37 10.95
N GLY A 80 16.40 -2.57 9.63
CA GLY A 80 17.59 -2.14 8.89
C GLY A 80 17.78 -0.63 8.87
N VAL A 81 16.69 0.15 8.87
CA VAL A 81 16.76 1.61 9.07
C VAL A 81 17.27 1.94 10.46
N LEU A 82 16.72 1.32 11.51
CA LEU A 82 17.11 1.61 12.89
C LEU A 82 18.58 1.28 13.14
N GLU A 83 19.05 0.13 12.66
CA GLU A 83 20.47 -0.24 12.74
C GLU A 83 21.36 0.83 12.07
N ARG A 84 21.00 1.24 10.84
CA ARG A 84 21.74 2.24 10.08
C ARG A 84 21.78 3.61 10.76
N LEU A 85 20.71 3.98 11.46
CA LEU A 85 20.64 5.22 12.23
C LEU A 85 21.35 5.14 13.59
N GLY A 86 21.92 3.99 13.95
CA GLY A 86 22.51 3.76 15.28
C GLY A 86 21.47 3.58 16.38
N LEU A 87 20.21 3.31 16.03
CA LEU A 87 19.06 3.12 16.92
C LEU A 87 18.73 1.64 17.14
N GLY A 88 19.48 0.72 16.55
CA GLY A 88 19.26 -0.73 16.60
C GLY A 88 19.53 -1.40 17.97
N GLY A 89 19.58 -0.65 19.06
CA GLY A 89 20.05 -1.13 20.36
C GLY A 89 19.54 -0.37 21.59
N HIS A 90 18.30 0.13 21.61
CA HIS A 90 17.68 0.54 22.88
C HIS A 90 16.77 -0.57 23.43
N PRO A 91 17.13 -1.21 24.57
CA PRO A 91 16.34 -2.28 25.18
C PRO A 91 15.04 -1.81 25.88
N ASP A 92 14.70 -0.52 25.91
CA ASP A 92 13.55 0.01 26.67
C ASP A 92 12.28 0.23 25.83
N CYS A 93 11.73 -0.86 25.28
CA CYS A 93 10.29 -0.91 25.04
C CYS A 93 9.74 -2.26 25.51
N ALA A 94 9.99 -2.57 26.78
CA ALA A 94 9.13 -3.50 27.50
C ALA A 94 7.83 -2.75 27.87
N PRO A 95 6.64 -3.33 27.67
CA PRO A 95 5.43 -2.80 28.26
C PRO A 95 5.55 -2.97 29.77
N GLY A 96 5.73 -1.88 30.50
CA GLY A 96 5.77 -1.89 31.96
C GLY A 96 4.45 -2.39 32.55
N LEU A 97 4.40 -3.68 32.84
CA LEU A 97 3.51 -4.29 33.81
C LEU A 97 4.13 -4.13 35.20
N GLY A 98 3.44 -3.41 36.10
CA GLY A 98 3.47 -3.69 37.55
C GLY A 98 3.92 -2.58 38.51
N GLY A 99 2.95 -2.11 39.33
CA GLY A 99 3.06 -1.78 40.78
C GLY A 99 3.90 -0.56 41.17
N ARG A 100 3.44 0.41 41.97
CA ARG A 100 2.37 0.48 42.98
C ARG A 100 1.68 1.85 42.91
#